data_AF-A0A960JH98-F1
#
_entry.id   AF-A0A960JH98-F1
#
_cell.length_a   1.000
_cell.length_b   1.000
_cell.length_c   1.000
_cell.angle_alpha   90.00
_cell.angle_beta   90.00
_cell.angle_gamma   90.00
#
_symmetry.space_group_name_H-M   'P 1'
#
loop_
_entity.id
_entity.type
_entity.pdbx_description
1 polymer ?
#
loop_
_entity_poly.entity_id
_entity_poly.type
_entity_poly.pdbx_seq_one_letter_code
_entity_poly.pdbx_strand_id
1 'polypeptide(L)'
;MKFQKRFAGFAFLITAFVLISYSSSYAQDSFEFRVKNNTRVTIKQLLVAEPGADEWKYFRIGSGIAPGRTMRLIWDQSTNDEQCIQWFKAVYANGVHSQPARFDFCAENLLLVFS
;
A
#
# COMPACT_ATOMS: atom_id res chain seq x y z
N MET A 1 -75.58 12.73 32.91
CA MET A 1 -74.39 11.96 33.35
C MET A 1 -73.14 12.66 32.86
N LYS A 2 -72.10 12.69 33.70
CA LYS A 2 -70.95 13.60 33.64
C LYS A 2 -69.90 13.15 32.60
N PHE A 3 -69.43 14.11 31.81
CA PHE A 3 -68.24 14.01 30.96
C PHE A 3 -66.99 13.89 31.86
N GLN A 4 -66.29 12.75 31.84
CA GLN A 4 -64.99 12.62 32.50
C GLN A 4 -63.88 12.60 31.45
N LYS A 5 -63.13 13.70 31.39
CA LYS A 5 -61.78 13.73 30.83
C LYS A 5 -60.83 13.07 31.83
N ARG A 6 -59.98 12.16 31.39
CA ARG A 6 -58.71 11.86 32.06
C ARG A 6 -57.59 11.91 31.04
N PHE A 7 -56.65 12.81 31.33
CA PHE A 7 -55.34 12.95 30.73
C PHE A 7 -54.50 11.68 30.92
N ALA A 8 -53.61 11.44 29.96
CA ALA A 8 -52.35 10.66 29.98
C ALA A 8 -52.32 9.72 28.77
N GLY A 9 -51.30 9.71 27.91
CA GLY A 9 -50.03 10.39 27.93
C GLY A 9 -49.41 10.41 26.54
N PHE A 10 -48.31 11.14 26.47
CA PHE A 10 -47.41 11.29 25.35
C PHE A 10 -47.12 9.97 24.61
N ALA A 11 -47.21 9.99 23.27
CA ALA A 11 -46.39 9.16 22.40
C ALA A 11 -46.14 9.92 21.09
N PHE A 12 -45.20 10.86 21.16
CA PHE A 12 -44.63 11.53 20.00
C PHE A 12 -43.62 10.55 19.37
N LEU A 13 -43.96 9.91 18.26
CA LEU A 13 -43.04 9.07 17.49
C LEU A 13 -42.84 9.71 16.11
N ILE A 14 -41.93 10.68 16.06
CA ILE A 14 -41.33 11.16 14.82
C ILE A 14 -39.91 10.60 14.78
N THR A 15 -39.72 9.46 14.13
CA THR A 15 -38.40 8.92 13.80
C THR A 15 -38.04 9.35 12.38
N ALA A 16 -37.48 10.55 12.27
CA ALA A 16 -36.73 10.98 11.09
C ALA A 16 -35.31 11.31 11.56
N PHE A 17 -34.32 10.46 11.26
CA PHE A 17 -32.90 10.84 11.26
C PHE A 17 -32.14 9.84 10.38
N VAL A 18 -32.06 10.16 9.08
CA VAL A 18 -30.84 10.63 8.39
C VAL A 18 -29.81 9.52 8.23
N LEU A 19 -29.86 8.86 7.06
CA LEU A 19 -28.76 8.06 6.54
C LEU A 19 -27.61 9.01 6.19
N ILE A 20 -26.70 9.22 7.14
CA ILE A 20 -25.39 9.81 6.83
C ILE A 20 -24.62 8.73 6.09
N SER A 21 -24.64 8.81 4.77
CA SER A 21 -23.71 8.09 3.91
C SER A 21 -22.30 8.56 4.29
N TYR A 22 -21.60 7.78 5.10
CA TYR A 22 -20.17 7.95 5.31
C TYR A 22 -19.48 7.64 3.98
N SER A 23 -19.35 8.62 3.10
CA SER A 23 -18.35 8.56 2.05
C SER A 23 -16.99 8.67 2.73
N SER A 24 -16.42 7.53 3.09
CA SER A 24 -15.01 7.41 3.46
C SER A 24 -14.21 8.02 2.32
N SER A 25 -13.72 9.24 2.52
CA SER A 25 -12.71 9.81 1.65
C SER A 25 -11.44 9.03 1.93
N TYR A 26 -11.21 7.96 1.17
CA TYR A 26 -9.90 7.31 1.14
C TYR A 26 -8.93 8.34 0.59
N ALA A 27 -8.21 9.02 1.47
CA ALA A 27 -6.99 9.71 1.07
C ALA A 27 -6.13 8.65 0.39
N GLN A 28 -5.83 8.87 -0.90
CA GLN A 28 -4.98 7.99 -1.67
C GLN A 28 -3.56 8.15 -1.10
N ASP A 29 -3.23 7.37 -0.08
CA ASP A 29 -1.89 7.34 0.49
C ASP A 29 -0.96 6.68 -0.53
N SER A 30 -0.01 7.45 -1.07
CA SER A 30 1.05 6.92 -1.93
C SER A 30 2.15 6.36 -1.02
N PHE A 31 2.35 5.05 -1.01
CA PHE A 31 3.42 4.44 -0.22
C PHE A 31 4.76 4.66 -0.91
N GLU A 32 5.68 5.35 -0.22
CA GLU A 32 7.01 5.63 -0.74
C GLU A 32 8.06 4.75 -0.04
N PHE A 33 8.97 4.16 -0.82
CA PHE A 33 10.08 3.37 -0.31
C PHE A 33 11.38 3.71 -1.02
N ARG A 34 12.51 3.31 -0.43
CA ARG A 34 13.85 3.56 -0.97
C ARG A 34 14.54 2.26 -1.32
N VAL A 35 15.30 2.27 -2.40
CA VAL A 35 16.13 1.16 -2.84
C VAL A 35 17.57 1.63 -2.95
N LYS A 36 18.48 1.01 -2.21
CA LYS A 36 19.92 1.26 -2.27
C LYS A 36 20.62 0.14 -3.02
N ASN A 37 21.37 0.51 -4.04
CA ASN A 37 22.32 -0.38 -4.69
C ASN A 37 23.67 -0.31 -3.95
N ASN A 38 23.97 -1.30 -3.12
CA ASN A 38 25.26 -1.42 -2.43
C ASN A 38 26.25 -2.33 -3.18
N THR A 39 25.95 -2.67 -4.44
CA THR A 39 26.82 -3.47 -5.30
C THR A 39 27.73 -2.58 -6.15
N ARG A 40 28.60 -3.21 -6.95
CA ARG A 40 29.43 -2.54 -7.97
C ARG A 40 28.79 -2.47 -9.37
N VAL A 41 27.58 -2.99 -9.54
CA VAL A 41 26.89 -3.09 -10.84
C VAL A 41 25.57 -2.34 -10.80
N THR A 42 25.27 -1.54 -11.83
CA THR A 42 24.00 -0.80 -11.92
C THR A 42 22.80 -1.75 -11.89
N ILE A 43 21.79 -1.47 -11.06
CA ILE A 43 20.49 -2.14 -11.12
C ILE A 43 19.72 -1.54 -12.29
N LYS A 44 19.27 -2.34 -13.23
CA LYS A 44 18.52 -1.91 -14.43
C LYS A 44 17.03 -2.16 -14.33
N GLN A 45 16.62 -3.19 -13.60
CA GLN A 45 15.21 -3.47 -13.33
C GLN A 45 15.03 -3.98 -11.91
N LEU A 46 13.85 -3.74 -11.36
CA LEU A 46 13.38 -4.39 -10.15
C LEU A 46 12.20 -5.29 -10.54
N LEU A 47 12.21 -6.50 -10.00
CA LEU A 47 11.09 -7.41 -10.07
C LEU A 47 10.46 -7.51 -8.70
N VAL A 48 9.13 -7.59 -8.64
CA VAL A 48 8.36 -7.71 -7.40
C VAL A 48 7.35 -8.85 -7.51
N ALA A 49 7.13 -9.57 -6.41
CA ALA A 49 6.17 -10.65 -6.32
C ALA A 49 5.58 -10.73 -4.90
N GLU A 50 4.29 -11.06 -4.82
CA GLU A 50 3.64 -11.38 -3.55
C GLU A 50 4.17 -12.71 -2.98
N PRO A 51 4.00 -12.97 -1.68
CA PRO A 51 4.36 -14.24 -1.08
C PRO A 51 3.58 -15.40 -1.73
N GLY A 52 4.29 -16.36 -2.29
CA GLY A 52 3.68 -17.52 -2.95
C GLY A 52 3.22 -17.28 -4.40
N ALA A 53 3.49 -16.11 -4.98
CA ALA A 53 3.22 -15.86 -6.38
C ALA A 53 4.16 -16.66 -7.31
N ASP A 54 3.58 -17.26 -8.35
CA ASP A 54 4.33 -17.96 -9.41
C ASP A 54 4.97 -17.00 -10.41
N GLU A 55 4.51 -15.74 -10.43
CA GLU A 55 4.92 -14.72 -11.39
C GLU A 55 5.58 -13.51 -10.73
N TRP A 56 6.52 -12.90 -11.46
CA TRP A 56 7.22 -11.68 -11.05
C TRP A 56 6.82 -10.52 -11.95
N LYS A 57 6.36 -9.42 -11.34
CA LYS A 57 5.99 -8.19 -12.03
C LYS A 57 7.18 -7.23 -12.10
N TYR A 58 7.18 -6.35 -13.09
CA TYR A 58 8.23 -5.33 -13.25
C TYR A 58 7.90 -4.05 -12.48
N PHE A 59 8.87 -3.53 -11.76
CA PHE A 59 8.81 -2.20 -11.19
C PHE A 59 9.66 -1.23 -12.02
N ARG A 60 9.06 -0.13 -12.48
CA ARG A 60 9.73 0.83 -13.38
C ARG A 60 10.72 1.69 -12.59
N ILE A 61 11.97 1.70 -13.04
CA ILE A 61 13.07 2.45 -12.38
C ILE A 61 13.86 3.37 -13.32
N GLY A 62 13.31 3.70 -14.49
CA GLY A 62 13.95 4.58 -15.47
C GLY A 62 15.30 4.06 -15.95
N SER A 63 16.34 4.89 -15.88
CA SER A 63 17.71 4.55 -16.30
C SER A 63 18.42 3.52 -15.41
N GLY A 64 17.85 3.23 -14.23
CA GLY A 64 18.40 2.33 -13.23
C GLY A 64 19.07 3.03 -12.04
N ILE A 65 19.51 2.23 -11.06
CA ILE A 65 20.15 2.67 -9.82
C ILE A 65 21.65 2.36 -9.90
N ALA A 66 22.47 3.39 -10.07
CA ALA A 66 23.93 3.24 -10.17
C ALA A 66 24.55 2.72 -8.86
N PRO A 67 25.78 2.15 -8.91
CA PRO A 67 26.50 1.68 -7.73
C PRO A 67 26.58 2.72 -6.61
N GLY A 68 26.31 2.30 -5.38
CA GLY A 68 26.32 3.15 -4.19
C GLY A 68 25.16 4.14 -4.09
N ARG A 69 24.23 4.18 -5.06
CA ARG A 69 23.13 5.14 -5.07
C ARG A 69 21.87 4.58 -4.43
N THR A 70 21.06 5.49 -3.90
CA THR A 70 19.70 5.23 -3.41
C THR A 70 18.72 5.94 -4.31
N MET A 71 17.65 5.24 -4.69
CA MET A 71 16.54 5.78 -5.44
C MET A 71 15.26 5.64 -4.63
N ARG A 72 14.38 6.63 -4.77
CA ARG A 72 13.09 6.72 -4.10
C ARG A 72 12.01 6.30 -5.08
N LEU A 73 11.11 5.43 -4.64
CA LEU A 73 10.10 4.78 -5.47
C LEU A 73 8.73 4.90 -4.80
N ILE A 74 7.69 5.02 -5.61
CA ILE A 74 6.31 5.14 -5.18
C ILE A 74 5.58 3.85 -5.59
N TRP A 75 5.03 3.15 -4.61
CA TRP A 75 4.16 1.99 -4.84
C TRP A 75 2.87 2.43 -5.55
N ASP A 76 2.39 1.59 -6.48
CA ASP A 76 1.17 1.90 -7.21
C ASP A 76 -0.04 1.77 -6.28
N GLN A 77 -0.83 2.83 -6.19
CA GLN A 77 -1.98 2.89 -5.29
C GLN A 77 -3.09 1.91 -5.68
N SER A 78 -3.13 1.49 -6.95
CA SER A 78 -4.10 0.49 -7.43
C SER A 78 -3.88 -0.91 -6.84
N THR A 79 -2.75 -1.14 -6.18
CA THR A 79 -2.41 -2.41 -5.51
C THR A 79 -2.20 -2.21 -4.01
N ASN A 80 -2.79 -1.18 -3.41
CA ASN A 80 -2.69 -0.90 -1.97
C ASN A 80 -3.41 -1.94 -1.08
N ASP A 81 -4.24 -2.80 -1.66
CA ASP A 81 -4.91 -3.91 -0.96
C ASP A 81 -4.05 -5.19 -0.90
N GLU A 82 -2.83 -5.17 -1.47
CA GLU A 82 -1.89 -6.29 -1.45
C GLU A 82 -1.27 -6.50 -0.06
N GLN A 83 -0.67 -7.68 0.16
CA GLN A 83 -0.02 -7.99 1.43
C GLN A 83 1.18 -7.04 1.68
N CYS A 84 1.42 -6.68 2.95
CA CYS A 84 2.58 -5.87 3.33
C CYS A 84 3.92 -6.49 2.96
N ILE A 85 3.98 -7.81 2.88
CA ILE A 85 5.22 -8.52 2.56
C ILE A 85 5.32 -8.68 1.07
N GLN A 86 6.41 -8.18 0.51
CA GLN A 86 6.71 -8.28 -0.90
C GLN A 86 8.10 -8.85 -1.09
N TRP A 87 8.32 -9.59 -2.16
CA TRP A 87 9.64 -10.09 -2.52
C TRP A 87 10.19 -9.29 -3.70
N PHE A 88 11.44 -8.87 -3.60
CA PHE A 88 12.10 -8.13 -4.67
C PHE A 88 13.33 -8.86 -5.21
N LYS A 89 13.56 -8.74 -6.51
CA LYS A 89 14.84 -9.08 -7.17
C LYS A 89 15.36 -7.87 -7.92
N ALA A 90 16.67 -7.69 -7.91
CA ALA A 90 17.37 -6.77 -8.80
C ALA A 90 17.84 -7.51 -10.05
N VAL A 91 17.62 -6.92 -11.22
CA VAL A 91 18.28 -7.31 -12.47
C VAL A 91 19.39 -6.31 -12.73
N TYR A 92 20.64 -6.79 -12.73
CA TYR A 92 21.81 -5.96 -12.88
C TYR A 92 22.16 -5.75 -14.36
N ALA A 93 22.94 -4.71 -14.67
CA ALA A 93 23.34 -4.36 -16.02
C ALA A 93 24.18 -5.46 -16.74
N ASN A 94 24.73 -6.41 -15.99
CA ASN A 94 25.44 -7.58 -16.53
C ASN A 94 24.49 -8.78 -16.79
N GLY A 95 23.17 -8.61 -16.64
CA GLY A 95 22.17 -9.67 -16.84
C GLY A 95 22.00 -10.62 -15.65
N VAL A 96 22.79 -10.48 -14.59
CA VAL A 96 22.67 -11.32 -13.39
C VAL A 96 21.49 -10.83 -12.54
N HIS A 97 20.78 -11.76 -11.91
CA HIS A 97 19.69 -11.47 -10.98
C HIS A 97 20.17 -11.64 -9.53
N SER A 98 19.68 -10.80 -8.62
CA SER A 98 19.88 -11.03 -7.19
C SER A 98 19.06 -12.23 -6.69
N GLN A 99 19.42 -12.74 -5.52
CA GLN A 99 18.50 -13.56 -4.74
C GLN A 99 17.24 -12.72 -4.37
N PRO A 100 16.08 -13.36 -4.16
CA PRO A 100 14.90 -12.70 -3.62
C PRO A 100 15.21 -12.06 -2.27
N ALA A 101 14.89 -10.78 -2.12
CA ALA A 101 14.94 -10.06 -0.86
C ALA A 101 13.52 -9.83 -0.35
N ARG A 102 13.24 -10.26 0.89
CA ARG A 102 11.97 -9.96 1.55
C ARG A 102 11.95 -8.48 1.93
N PHE A 103 10.85 -7.81 1.62
CA PHE A 103 10.60 -6.43 1.99
C PHE A 103 9.27 -6.32 2.73
N ASP A 104 9.24 -5.53 3.79
CA ASP A 104 8.11 -5.40 4.70
C ASP A 104 7.61 -3.96 4.66
N PHE A 105 6.53 -3.72 3.88
CA PHE A 105 5.94 -2.39 3.75
C PHE A 105 5.23 -1.92 5.03
N CYS A 106 4.97 -2.82 5.98
CA CYS A 106 4.40 -2.49 7.29
C CYS A 106 5.48 -2.03 8.29
N ALA A 107 6.77 -2.21 7.98
CA ALA A 107 7.85 -1.81 8.88
C ALA A 107 8.12 -0.30 8.82
N GLU A 108 8.77 0.22 9.86
CA GLU A 108 9.33 1.57 9.83
C GLU A 108 10.56 1.63 8.92
N ASN A 109 10.81 2.81 8.33
CA ASN A 109 11.99 3.08 7.50
C ASN A 109 12.13 2.11 6.30
N LEU A 110 11.23 2.28 5.33
CA LEU A 110 11.16 1.52 4.09
C LEU A 110 12.41 1.69 3.20
N LEU A 111 13.47 0.92 3.50
CA LEU A 111 14.74 0.88 2.76
C LEU A 111 15.11 -0.56 2.40
N LEU A 112 15.06 -0.88 1.11
CA LEU A 112 15.56 -2.12 0.55
C LEU A 112 17.03 -1.94 0.10
N VAL A 113 17.91 -2.86 0.49
CA VAL A 113 19.34 -2.82 0.11
C VAL A 113 19.70 -4.08 -0.66
N PHE A 114 20.32 -3.90 -1.83
CA PHE A 114 20.94 -4.99 -2.60
C PHE A 114 22.46 -4.93 -2.46
N SER A 115 23.10 -6.07 -2.20
CA SER A 115 24.55 -6.21 -1.97
C SER A 115 25.14 -7.40 -2.71
#